data_AF-C1JZT1-F1
#
_entry.id   AF-C1JZT1-F1
#
_cell.length_a   1.000
_cell.length_b   1.000
_cell.length_c   1.000
_cell.angle_alpha   90.00
_cell.angle_beta   90.00
_cell.angle_gamma   90.00
#
_symmetry.space_group_name_H-M   'P 1'
#
loop_
_entity.id
_entity.type
_entity.pdbx_description
1 polymer ?
#
loop_
_entity_poly.entity_id
_entity_poly.type
_entity_poly.pdbx_seq_one_letter_code
_entity_poly.pdbx_strand_id
1 'polypeptide(L)'
;AIIISEKLVKNDAFTSIHIEEQTIPFRNSKAGDDILTADIPNVSNYAKRSLDANGIVTVGSEVSAGDVLVGRTSPKVEDNLTPEEKLMNAIFSQKISNRKDTSLKVKHGHGGTVIDVQILSRDAGDNLEDGIEKIIKVFIAQKRKIKVGDKMAGRHGNKGVISLVLPVEDMPHLEDGT
;
A
#
# COMPACT_ATOMS: atom_id res chain seq x y z
N ALA A 1 23.25 23.52 5.11
CA ALA A 1 22.78 22.51 4.14
C ALA A 1 23.94 21.53 3.91
N ILE A 2 23.65 20.27 3.59
CA ILE A 2 24.66 19.21 3.40
C ILE A 2 24.67 18.81 1.92
N ILE A 3 25.85 18.64 1.34
CA ILE A 3 26.05 18.06 0.01
C ILE A 3 26.60 16.65 0.20
N ILE A 4 26.10 15.69 -0.57
CA ILE A 4 26.58 14.31 -0.53
C ILE A 4 27.04 13.86 -1.92
N SER A 5 28.03 12.98 -1.96
CA SER A 5 28.49 12.34 -3.20
C SER A 5 27.49 11.28 -3.65
N GLU A 6 27.22 11.22 -4.96
CA GLU A 6 26.44 10.17 -5.62
C GLU A 6 27.02 8.77 -5.35
N LYS A 7 28.34 8.65 -5.08
CA LYS A 7 28.99 7.40 -4.68
C LYS A 7 28.29 6.74 -3.49
N LEU A 8 27.80 7.54 -2.53
CA LEU A 8 27.09 7.05 -1.35
C LEU A 8 25.72 6.47 -1.70
N VAL A 9 25.05 7.01 -2.72
CA VAL A 9 23.77 6.51 -3.23
C VAL A 9 23.98 5.22 -4.03
N LYS A 10 25.04 5.16 -4.85
CA LYS A 10 25.41 3.98 -5.65
C LYS A 10 25.75 2.78 -4.77
N ASN A 11 26.48 3.02 -3.68
CA ASN A 11 26.92 1.97 -2.74
C ASN A 11 25.88 1.63 -1.67
N ASP A 12 24.67 2.17 -1.76
CA ASP A 12 23.59 1.99 -0.77
C ASP A 12 24.00 2.32 0.69
N ALA A 13 25.03 3.16 0.89
CA ALA A 13 25.66 3.40 2.19
C ALA A 13 24.69 3.95 3.26
N PHE A 14 23.72 4.76 2.83
CA PHE A 14 22.67 5.32 3.68
C PHE A 14 21.29 4.90 3.19
N THR A 15 21.10 3.60 2.99
CA THR A 15 19.80 3.04 2.59
C THR A 15 19.12 2.38 3.78
N SER A 16 17.84 2.67 3.98
CA SER A 16 17.00 2.03 4.99
C SER A 16 15.92 1.17 4.35
N ILE A 17 15.47 0.14 5.09
CA ILE A 17 14.28 -0.62 4.74
C ILE A 17 13.18 -0.18 5.69
N HIS A 18 12.07 0.30 5.13
CA HIS A 18 10.88 0.66 5.87
C HIS A 18 9.82 -0.40 5.63
N ILE A 19 9.28 -0.99 6.69
CA ILE A 19 8.20 -1.98 6.59
C ILE A 19 6.94 -1.31 7.13
N GLU A 20 5.89 -1.26 6.31
CA GLU A 20 4.57 -0.78 6.71
C GLU A 20 3.62 -1.98 6.86
N GLU A 21 2.90 -2.04 7.98
CA GLU A 21 1.77 -2.95 8.19
C GLU A 21 0.48 -2.22 7.79
N GLN A 22 -0.26 -2.80 6.83
CA GLN A 22 -1.60 -2.35 6.48
C GLN A 22 -2.60 -3.44 6.78
N THR A 23 -3.66 -3.10 7.52
CA THR A 23 -4.58 -4.07 8.10
C THR A 23 -6.01 -3.74 7.73
N ILE A 24 -6.79 -4.77 7.41
CA ILE A 24 -8.23 -4.65 7.13
C ILE A 24 -9.03 -5.71 7.90
N PRO A 25 -9.96 -5.30 8.79
CA PRO A 25 -10.88 -6.23 9.44
C PRO A 25 -12.10 -6.49 8.56
N PHE A 26 -12.59 -7.72 8.60
CA PHE A 26 -13.86 -8.14 8.00
C PHE A 26 -14.89 -8.25 9.11
N ARG A 27 -16.00 -7.55 8.92
CA ARG A 27 -17.02 -7.37 9.96
C ARG A 27 -18.31 -8.07 9.57
N ASN A 28 -18.99 -8.57 10.59
CA ASN A 28 -20.35 -9.08 10.46
C ASN A 28 -21.32 -7.95 10.80
N SER A 29 -22.26 -7.71 9.89
CA SER A 29 -23.25 -6.64 10.04
C SER A 29 -24.66 -7.19 9.88
N LYS A 30 -25.67 -6.48 10.41
CA LYS A 30 -27.07 -6.89 10.25
C LYS A 30 -27.53 -6.95 8.78
N ALA A 31 -26.87 -6.19 7.89
CA ALA A 31 -27.16 -6.16 6.46
C ALA A 31 -26.43 -7.29 5.68
N GLY A 32 -25.60 -8.08 6.36
CA GLY A 32 -24.78 -9.15 5.79
C GLY A 32 -23.28 -8.94 6.06
N ASP A 33 -22.51 -9.96 5.76
CA ASP A 33 -21.09 -10.02 6.10
C ASP A 33 -20.20 -9.51 4.97
N ASP A 34 -19.04 -8.97 5.37
CA ASP A 34 -17.97 -8.58 4.46
C ASP A 34 -17.38 -9.82 3.78
N ILE A 35 -17.36 -9.84 2.45
CA ILE A 35 -16.80 -10.97 1.69
C ILE A 35 -15.43 -10.60 1.14
N LEU A 36 -14.48 -11.52 1.30
CA LEU A 36 -13.17 -11.49 0.65
C LEU A 36 -13.34 -12.06 -0.77
N THR A 37 -12.96 -11.28 -1.77
CA THR A 37 -13.12 -11.68 -3.18
C THR A 37 -12.16 -10.91 -4.08
N ALA A 38 -11.68 -11.58 -5.14
CA ALA A 38 -10.95 -10.94 -6.23
C ALA A 38 -11.89 -10.16 -7.19
N ASP A 39 -13.18 -10.51 -7.23
CA ASP A 39 -14.17 -9.84 -8.06
C ASP A 39 -14.73 -8.60 -7.36
N ILE A 40 -14.00 -7.49 -7.52
CA ILE A 40 -14.34 -6.21 -6.91
C ILE A 40 -15.03 -5.32 -7.96
N PRO A 41 -16.24 -4.82 -7.67
CA PRO A 41 -16.98 -3.95 -8.60
C PRO A 41 -16.28 -2.59 -8.76
N ASN A 42 -16.36 -2.01 -9.96
CA ASN A 42 -15.83 -0.67 -10.28
C ASN A 42 -14.31 -0.48 -10.07
N VAL A 43 -13.54 -1.56 -10.00
CA VAL A 43 -12.07 -1.51 -9.91
C VAL A 43 -11.46 -1.99 -11.23
N SER A 44 -10.45 -1.25 -11.72
CA SER A 44 -9.74 -1.59 -12.95
C SER A 44 -8.96 -2.91 -12.83
N ASN A 45 -8.80 -3.62 -13.95
CA ASN A 45 -7.98 -4.83 -13.98
C ASN A 45 -6.51 -4.55 -13.64
N TYR A 46 -6.02 -3.35 -13.94
CA TYR A 46 -4.68 -2.93 -13.57
C TYR A 46 -4.47 -2.94 -12.05
N ALA A 47 -5.42 -2.39 -11.28
CA ALA A 47 -5.32 -2.34 -9.82
C ALA A 47 -5.49 -3.71 -9.15
N LYS A 48 -6.10 -4.69 -9.85
CA LYS A 48 -6.32 -6.06 -9.38
C LYS A 48 -5.23 -7.05 -9.82
N ARG A 49 -4.25 -6.61 -10.64
CA ARG A 49 -3.27 -7.50 -11.30
C ARG A 49 -2.46 -8.38 -10.35
N SER A 50 -2.24 -7.92 -9.12
CA SER A 50 -1.40 -8.59 -8.13
C SER A 50 -2.19 -9.46 -7.13
N LEU A 51 -3.52 -9.49 -7.24
CA LEU A 51 -4.40 -10.30 -6.39
C LEU A 51 -4.39 -11.77 -6.82
N ASP A 52 -4.47 -12.65 -5.84
CA ASP A 52 -4.70 -14.08 -6.02
C ASP A 52 -6.19 -14.41 -6.28
N ALA A 53 -6.51 -15.69 -6.40
CA ALA A 53 -7.89 -16.16 -6.63
C ALA A 53 -8.84 -15.82 -5.47
N ASN A 54 -8.33 -15.64 -4.25
CA ASN A 54 -9.12 -15.29 -3.08
C ASN A 54 -9.35 -13.77 -2.98
N GLY A 55 -8.56 -12.96 -3.68
CA GLY A 55 -8.58 -11.50 -3.58
C GLY A 55 -7.58 -10.93 -2.59
N ILE A 56 -6.49 -11.66 -2.31
CA ILE A 56 -5.37 -11.21 -1.47
C ILE A 56 -4.16 -10.97 -2.37
N VAL A 57 -3.41 -9.91 -2.12
CA VAL A 57 -2.17 -9.66 -2.85
C VAL A 57 -1.14 -10.77 -2.64
N THR A 58 -0.47 -11.15 -3.73
CA THR A 58 0.58 -12.17 -3.69
C THR A 58 1.89 -11.63 -3.11
N VAL A 59 2.53 -12.41 -2.24
CA VAL A 59 3.85 -12.08 -1.69
C VAL A 59 4.88 -12.01 -2.81
N GLY A 60 5.76 -11.00 -2.77
CA GLY A 60 6.73 -10.68 -3.81
C GLY A 60 6.21 -9.72 -4.87
N SER A 61 4.91 -9.40 -4.89
CA SER A 61 4.37 -8.41 -5.82
C SER A 61 4.85 -6.99 -5.50
N GLU A 62 5.23 -6.24 -6.54
CA GLU A 62 5.42 -4.80 -6.44
C GLU A 62 4.07 -4.08 -6.54
N VAL A 63 3.81 -3.23 -5.55
CA VAL A 63 2.56 -2.47 -5.42
C VAL A 63 2.84 -0.99 -5.33
N SER A 64 1.98 -0.21 -5.98
CA SER A 64 2.00 1.24 -6.02
C SER A 64 0.69 1.81 -5.47
N ALA A 65 0.68 3.10 -5.17
CA ALA A 65 -0.51 3.79 -4.68
C ALA A 65 -1.74 3.53 -5.59
N GLY A 66 -2.84 3.12 -4.98
CA GLY A 66 -4.09 2.78 -5.68
C GLY A 66 -4.24 1.30 -6.07
N ASP A 67 -3.18 0.50 -6.01
CA ASP A 67 -3.29 -0.95 -6.16
C ASP A 67 -4.07 -1.56 -5.00
N VAL A 68 -4.83 -2.63 -5.29
CA VAL A 68 -5.59 -3.34 -4.27
C VAL A 68 -4.70 -4.36 -3.58
N LEU A 69 -4.64 -4.30 -2.26
CA LEU A 69 -3.94 -5.27 -1.41
C LEU A 69 -4.85 -6.41 -0.96
N VAL A 70 -6.08 -6.08 -0.60
CA VAL A 70 -7.08 -7.05 -0.13
C VAL A 70 -8.44 -6.64 -0.65
N GLY A 71 -9.05 -7.48 -1.48
CA GLY A 71 -10.38 -7.32 -2.01
C GLY A 71 -11.45 -7.57 -0.94
N ARG A 72 -12.21 -6.53 -0.61
CA ARG A 72 -13.33 -6.63 0.33
C ARG A 72 -14.58 -6.03 -0.30
N THR A 73 -15.67 -6.78 -0.23
CA THR A 73 -16.98 -6.33 -0.70
C THR A 73 -17.99 -6.37 0.43
N SER A 74 -18.52 -5.21 0.78
CA SER A 74 -19.54 -5.06 1.82
C SER A 74 -20.93 -4.96 1.19
N PRO A 75 -21.99 -5.51 1.82
CA PRO A 75 -23.36 -5.27 1.37
C PRO A 75 -23.72 -3.78 1.46
N LYS A 76 -24.52 -3.30 0.51
CA LYS A 76 -25.13 -1.98 0.57
C LYS A 76 -26.37 -2.06 1.47
N VAL A 77 -26.51 -1.09 2.39
CA VAL A 77 -27.57 -1.08 3.41
C VAL A 77 -28.90 -0.57 2.84
N GLU A 78 -28.88 0.23 1.77
CA GLU A 78 -30.09 0.77 1.12
C GLU A 78 -29.96 0.82 -0.41
N ASP A 79 -31.04 0.47 -1.12
CA ASP A 79 -31.21 0.53 -2.58
C ASP A 79 -31.83 1.88 -3.05
N ASN A 80 -31.56 2.96 -2.31
CA ASN A 80 -31.97 4.31 -2.72
C ASN A 80 -31.01 4.86 -3.80
N LEU A 81 -30.97 4.19 -4.95
CA LEU A 81 -30.25 4.68 -6.14
C LEU A 81 -30.82 6.03 -6.54
N THR A 82 -29.95 7.01 -6.77
CA THR A 82 -30.38 8.31 -7.27
C THR A 82 -30.99 8.16 -8.67
N PRO A 83 -31.89 9.06 -9.11
CA PRO A 83 -32.44 9.02 -10.46
C PRO A 83 -31.36 8.95 -11.55
N GLU A 84 -30.21 9.60 -11.33
CA GLU A 84 -29.05 9.57 -12.22
C GLU A 84 -28.41 8.19 -12.31
N GLU A 85 -28.22 7.49 -11.18
CA GLU A 85 -27.68 6.13 -11.16
C GLU A 85 -28.65 5.12 -11.79
N LYS A 86 -29.96 5.29 -11.58
CA LYS A 86 -30.99 4.47 -12.24
C LYS A 86 -30.96 4.66 -13.75
N LEU A 87 -30.84 5.90 -14.22
CA LEU A 87 -30.71 6.21 -15.64
C LEU A 87 -29.43 5.63 -16.23
N MET A 88 -28.29 5.80 -15.53
CA MET A 88 -26.99 5.24 -15.93
C MET A 88 -27.08 3.72 -16.09
N ASN A 89 -27.64 3.02 -15.09
CA ASN A 89 -27.77 1.56 -15.12
C ASN A 89 -28.72 1.10 -16.24
N ALA A 90 -29.78 1.84 -16.52
CA ALA A 90 -30.70 1.55 -17.63
C ALA A 90 -30.02 1.71 -19.00
N ILE A 91 -29.19 2.73 -19.18
CA ILE A 91 -28.43 2.97 -20.42
C ILE A 91 -27.36 1.89 -20.62
N PHE A 92 -26.60 1.58 -19.57
CA PHE A 92 -25.46 0.66 -19.66
C PHE A 92 -25.83 -0.81 -19.44
N SER A 93 -27.11 -1.14 -19.21
CA SER A 93 -27.59 -2.48 -18.88
C SER A 93 -26.75 -3.17 -17.79
N GLN A 94 -26.17 -2.38 -16.88
CA GLN A 94 -25.31 -2.91 -15.82
C GLN A 94 -26.19 -3.52 -14.74
N LYS A 95 -25.90 -4.79 -14.40
CA LYS A 95 -26.54 -5.44 -13.25
C LYS A 95 -26.18 -4.64 -12.00
N ILE A 96 -27.20 -4.22 -11.25
CA ILE A 96 -27.02 -3.55 -9.97
C ILE A 96 -26.28 -4.52 -9.05
N SER A 97 -25.02 -4.22 -8.73
CA SER A 97 -24.32 -4.94 -7.68
C SER A 97 -24.77 -4.40 -6.34
N ASN A 98 -25.43 -5.26 -5.56
CA ASN A 98 -25.85 -4.98 -4.18
C ASN A 98 -24.64 -4.90 -3.22
N ARG A 99 -23.42 -5.11 -3.72
CA ARG A 99 -22.19 -4.98 -2.97
C ARG A 99 -21.39 -3.76 -3.42
N LYS A 100 -20.73 -3.10 -2.47
CA LYS A 100 -19.81 -1.99 -2.70
C LYS A 100 -18.37 -2.41 -2.45
N ASP A 101 -17.43 -1.81 -3.18
CA ASP A 101 -16.01 -1.94 -2.92
C ASP A 101 -15.65 -1.25 -1.58
N THR A 102 -15.11 -2.01 -0.65
CA THR A 102 -14.52 -1.51 0.61
C THR A 102 -13.11 -2.08 0.82
N SER A 103 -12.43 -2.43 -0.28
CA SER A 103 -11.12 -3.09 -0.31
C SER A 103 -10.01 -2.26 0.30
N LEU A 104 -8.96 -2.94 0.78
CA LEU A 104 -7.71 -2.31 1.22
C LEU A 104 -6.89 -1.95 -0.02
N LYS A 105 -6.57 -0.66 -0.18
CA LYS A 105 -5.73 -0.15 -1.27
C LYS A 105 -4.46 0.48 -0.69
N VAL A 106 -3.38 0.44 -1.46
CA VAL A 106 -2.14 1.11 -1.07
C VAL A 106 -2.39 2.61 -0.97
N LYS A 107 -2.07 3.18 0.20
CA LYS A 107 -2.18 4.62 0.45
C LYS A 107 -1.27 5.42 -0.48
N HIS A 108 -1.66 6.67 -0.75
CA HIS A 108 -0.80 7.60 -1.49
C HIS A 108 0.55 7.80 -0.80
N GLY A 109 1.62 7.90 -1.59
CA GLY A 109 2.99 8.05 -1.11
C GLY A 109 3.62 6.78 -0.51
N HIS A 110 2.87 5.68 -0.48
CA HIS A 110 3.34 4.36 -0.07
C HIS A 110 3.39 3.42 -1.27
N GLY A 111 4.20 2.38 -1.16
CA GLY A 111 4.48 1.44 -2.23
C GLY A 111 5.78 0.70 -1.93
N GLY A 112 5.98 -0.40 -2.65
CA GLY A 112 7.11 -1.29 -2.41
C GLY A 112 6.74 -2.72 -2.74
N THR A 113 7.47 -3.65 -2.14
CA THR A 113 7.28 -5.08 -2.35
C THR A 113 6.51 -5.66 -1.18
N VAL A 114 5.47 -6.44 -1.46
CA VAL A 114 4.77 -7.21 -0.42
C VAL A 114 5.71 -8.30 0.08
N ILE A 115 6.02 -8.28 1.38
CA ILE A 115 6.95 -9.25 1.99
C ILE A 115 6.23 -10.38 2.71
N ASP A 116 5.05 -10.11 3.25
CA ASP A 116 4.29 -11.08 4.04
C ASP A 116 2.81 -10.70 4.08
N VAL A 117 1.96 -11.72 4.24
CA VAL A 117 0.52 -11.56 4.44
C VAL A 117 0.08 -12.50 5.56
N GLN A 118 -0.50 -11.94 6.61
CA GLN A 118 -1.01 -12.70 7.75
C GLN A 118 -2.53 -12.61 7.79
N ILE A 119 -3.17 -13.77 7.91
CA ILE A 119 -4.61 -13.90 8.02
C ILE A 119 -4.90 -14.40 9.43
N LEU A 120 -5.53 -13.56 10.23
CA LEU A 120 -6.03 -13.93 11.55
C LEU A 120 -7.53 -14.18 11.41
N SER A 121 -8.03 -15.31 11.90
CA SER A 121 -9.46 -15.65 11.81
C SER A 121 -9.98 -16.20 13.12
N ARG A 122 -11.23 -15.85 13.43
CA ARG A 122 -11.93 -16.36 14.61
C ARG A 122 -12.07 -17.89 14.55
N ASP A 123 -12.29 -18.44 13.36
CA ASP A 123 -12.40 -19.88 13.12
C ASP A 123 -11.09 -20.64 13.36
N ALA A 124 -9.94 -19.98 13.18
CA ALA A 124 -8.63 -20.54 13.51
C ALA A 124 -8.30 -20.47 15.01
N GLY A 125 -9.19 -19.91 15.83
CA GLY A 125 -9.00 -19.75 17.28
C GLY A 125 -8.27 -18.47 17.68
N ASP A 126 -8.08 -17.51 16.76
CA ASP A 126 -7.48 -16.21 17.08
C ASP A 126 -8.43 -15.35 17.92
N ASN A 127 -7.86 -14.61 18.89
CA ASN A 127 -8.63 -13.69 19.71
C ASN A 127 -8.86 -12.36 18.97
N LEU A 128 -10.06 -12.20 18.41
CA LEU A 128 -10.48 -11.00 17.67
C LEU A 128 -11.57 -10.23 18.43
N GLU A 129 -11.66 -8.92 18.19
CA GLU A 129 -12.75 -8.09 18.74
C GLU A 129 -14.13 -8.58 18.28
N ASP A 130 -15.13 -8.39 19.13
CA ASP A 130 -16.51 -8.81 18.83
C ASP A 130 -17.04 -8.13 17.57
N GLY A 131 -17.65 -8.93 16.69
CA GLY A 131 -18.13 -8.48 15.38
C GLY A 131 -17.07 -8.46 14.28
N ILE A 132 -15.81 -8.81 14.58
CA ILE A 132 -14.77 -9.10 13.58
C ILE A 132 -14.64 -10.62 13.39
N GLU A 133 -14.78 -11.06 12.15
CA GLU A 133 -14.65 -12.47 11.74
C GLU A 133 -13.19 -12.81 11.41
N LYS A 134 -12.53 -11.94 10.63
CA LYS A 134 -11.12 -12.08 10.26
C LYS A 134 -10.43 -10.73 10.12
N ILE A 135 -9.11 -10.75 10.26
CA ILE A 135 -8.23 -9.61 10.03
C ILE A 135 -7.15 -10.05 9.06
N ILE A 136 -6.99 -9.30 7.97
CA ILE A 136 -5.90 -9.54 7.02
C ILE A 136 -4.89 -8.40 7.17
N LYS A 137 -3.64 -8.77 7.46
CA LYS A 137 -2.50 -7.87 7.58
C LYS A 137 -1.58 -8.09 6.39
N VAL A 138 -1.19 -7.01 5.75
CA VAL A 138 -0.27 -7.01 4.61
C VAL A 138 0.94 -6.18 4.98
N PHE A 139 2.12 -6.78 4.86
CA PHE A 139 3.39 -6.12 5.12
C PHE A 139 4.03 -5.71 3.80
N ILE A 140 4.27 -4.40 3.65
CA ILE A 140 4.93 -3.83 2.47
C ILE A 140 6.28 -3.29 2.89
N ALA A 141 7.34 -3.78 2.25
CA ALA A 141 8.68 -3.25 2.42
C ALA A 141 9.03 -2.24 1.32
N GLN A 142 9.54 -1.09 1.73
CA GLN A 142 10.08 -0.07 0.85
C GLN A 142 11.57 0.14 1.14
N LYS A 143 12.42 -0.08 0.13
CA LYS A 143 13.83 0.33 0.19
C LYS A 143 13.92 1.83 -0.06
N ARG A 144 14.35 2.60 0.95
CA ARG A 144 14.53 4.05 0.87
C ARG A 144 16.00 4.40 0.81
N LYS A 145 16.45 4.77 -0.38
CA LYS A 145 17.78 5.36 -0.58
C LYS A 145 17.78 6.81 -0.11
N ILE A 146 18.94 7.27 0.35
CA ILE A 146 19.14 8.67 0.71
C ILE A 146 18.86 9.60 -0.46
N LYS A 147 18.11 10.68 -0.21
CA LYS A 147 17.69 11.64 -1.22
C LYS A 147 17.77 13.08 -0.70
N VAL A 148 17.66 14.02 -1.64
CA VAL A 148 17.50 15.44 -1.32
C VAL A 148 16.27 15.63 -0.44
N GLY A 149 16.42 16.43 0.62
CA GLY A 149 15.39 16.63 1.64
C GLY A 149 15.53 15.71 2.86
N ASP A 150 16.33 14.66 2.80
CA ASP A 150 16.61 13.84 3.98
C ASP A 150 17.51 14.61 4.96
N LYS A 151 17.27 14.39 6.25
CA LYS A 151 17.97 15.09 7.33
C LYS A 151 19.02 14.20 7.97
N MET A 152 20.24 14.69 8.01
CA MET A 152 21.39 14.01 8.59
C MET A 152 21.88 14.79 9.83
N ALA A 153 22.49 14.07 10.76
CA ALA A 153 23.09 14.64 11.95
C ALA A 153 24.35 13.88 12.36
N GLY A 154 25.41 14.60 12.74
CA GLY A 154 26.58 14.01 13.37
C GLY A 154 26.43 13.88 14.89
N ARG A 155 27.40 13.23 15.54
CA ARG A 155 27.39 12.95 16.99
C ARG A 155 27.53 14.21 17.86
N HIS A 156 28.02 15.32 17.29
CA HIS A 156 28.26 16.58 18.00
C HIS A 156 27.16 17.63 17.78
N GLY A 157 25.98 17.21 17.28
CA GLY A 157 24.83 18.09 17.14
C GLY A 157 24.82 18.95 15.87
N ASN A 158 25.77 18.76 14.95
CA ASN A 158 25.71 19.31 13.60
C ASN A 158 24.58 18.64 12.81
N LYS A 159 23.46 19.33 12.65
CA LYS A 159 22.28 18.86 11.90
C LYS A 159 22.19 19.59 10.57
N GLY A 160 21.80 18.88 9.51
CA GLY A 160 21.57 19.50 8.22
C GLY A 160 20.68 18.66 7.32
N VAL A 161 19.99 19.33 6.40
CA VAL A 161 19.22 18.68 5.34
C VAL A 161 20.12 18.57 4.11
N ILE A 162 20.01 17.44 3.40
CA ILE A 162 20.70 17.25 2.12
C ILE A 162 20.07 18.15 1.07
N SER A 163 20.85 19.08 0.55
CA SER A 163 20.42 20.04 -0.48
C SER A 163 20.74 19.56 -1.89
N LEU A 164 21.83 18.82 -2.06
CA LEU A 164 22.29 18.39 -3.37
C LEU A 164 23.02 17.04 -3.27
N VAL A 165 22.80 16.20 -4.28
CA VAL A 165 23.59 14.99 -4.53
C VAL A 165 24.44 15.29 -5.76
N LEU A 166 25.75 15.38 -5.59
CA LEU A 166 26.68 15.69 -6.69
C LEU A 166 27.26 14.42 -7.30
N PRO A 167 27.46 14.37 -8.63
CA PRO A 167 28.31 13.36 -9.28
C PRO A 167 29.70 13.31 -8.65
N VAL A 168 30.39 12.18 -8.79
CA VAL A 168 31.68 11.96 -8.10
C VAL A 168 32.76 12.88 -8.67
N GLU A 169 32.71 13.13 -9.97
CA GLU A 169 33.59 13.99 -10.74
C GLU A 169 33.55 15.48 -10.34
N ASP A 170 32.41 15.95 -9.84
CA ASP A 170 32.22 17.34 -9.41
C ASP A 170 32.55 17.55 -7.93
N MET A 171 32.80 16.47 -7.19
CA MET A 171 33.18 16.55 -5.78
C MET A 171 34.67 16.91 -5.65
N PRO A 172 35.03 17.69 -4.62
CA PRO A 172 36.44 17.89 -4.28
C PRO A 172 37.12 16.54 -4.03
N HIS A 173 38.25 16.32 -4.69
CA HIS A 173 39.06 15.11 -4.59
C HIS A 173 40.43 15.41 -4.00
N LEU A 174 41.05 14.39 -3.41
CA LEU A 174 42.43 14.45 -2.93
C LEU A 174 43.41 14.28 -4.10
N GLU A 175 44.70 14.55 -3.86
CA GLU A 175 45.76 14.45 -4.89
C GLU A 175 45.92 13.04 -5.48
N ASP A 176 45.49 12.01 -4.73
CA ASP A 176 45.47 10.60 -5.16
C ASP A 176 44.19 10.23 -5.94
N GLY A 177 43.26 11.16 -6.12
CA GLY A 177 41.98 10.97 -6.82
C GLY A 177 40.86 10.38 -5.96
N THR A 178 41.01 10.31 -4.63
CA THR A 178 39.94 9.85 -3.71
C THR A 178 38.98 10.94 -3.25
#